data_AF-A0A7K3E550-F1
#
_entry.id   AF-A0A7K3E550-F1
#
_cell.length_a   1.000
_cell.length_b   1.000
_cell.length_c   1.000
_cell.angle_alpha   90.00
_cell.angle_beta   90.00
_cell.angle_gamma   90.00
#
_symmetry.space_group_name_H-M   'P 1'
#
loop_
_entity.id
_entity.type
_entity.pdbx_description
1 polymer ?
#
loop_
_entity_poly.entity_id
_entity_poly.type
_entity_poly.pdbx_seq_one_letter_code
_entity_poly.pdbx_strand_id
1 'polypeptide(L)'
;MRCPRCPRRRGWEPHRDTAAGEDFNIVAPTALNVRGFAHIAAAWFGQTATLEPVTWDQFRQTTSPQHAEQSWDHLHRSHCLTIEKARTLLRYTPRYEPEIAVLESVRWLIEHGELDVAGPLVA
;
A
#
# COMPACT_ATOMS: atom_id res chain seq x y z
N MET A 1 -19.44 20.98 31.66
CA MET A 1 -20.66 21.68 31.22
C MET A 1 -20.91 21.35 29.75
N ARG A 2 -22.10 20.85 29.37
CA ARG A 2 -22.49 20.60 27.97
C ARG A 2 -23.34 21.76 27.46
N CYS A 3 -23.08 22.24 26.25
CA CYS A 3 -23.84 23.32 25.61
C CYS A 3 -25.26 22.81 25.25
N PRO A 4 -26.34 23.42 25.79
CA PRO A 4 -27.71 22.95 25.57
C PRO A 4 -28.29 23.33 24.19
N ARG A 5 -27.56 24.10 23.37
CA ARG A 5 -28.04 24.62 22.07
C ARG A 5 -27.43 23.95 20.84
N CYS A 6 -26.54 22.97 21.00
CA CYS A 6 -26.05 22.24 19.83
C CYS A 6 -27.15 21.26 19.38
N PRO A 7 -27.74 21.43 18.18
CA PRO A 7 -28.71 20.47 17.68
C PRO A 7 -27.99 19.13 17.56
N ARG A 8 -28.46 18.11 18.30
CA ARG A 8 -28.03 16.74 18.05
C ARG A 8 -28.37 16.45 16.59
N ARG A 9 -27.36 16.44 15.70
CA ARG A 9 -27.51 15.89 14.36
C ARG A 9 -27.78 14.39 14.54
N ARG A 10 -29.05 14.04 14.77
CA ARG A 10 -29.54 12.66 14.69
C ARG A 10 -29.59 12.34 13.21
N GLY A 11 -28.52 11.78 12.66
CA GLY A 11 -28.51 11.45 11.25
C GLY A 11 -27.21 10.94 10.66
N TRP A 12 -26.12 10.77 11.41
CA TRP A 12 -24.90 10.21 10.86
C TRP A 12 -24.22 9.25 11.84
N GLU A 13 -24.05 8.02 11.34
CA GLU A 13 -23.19 6.93 11.77
C GLU A 13 -23.53 6.13 13.05
N PRO A 14 -24.00 4.87 12.90
CA PRO A 14 -24.27 3.97 14.03
C PRO A 14 -23.02 3.50 14.82
N HIS A 15 -21.82 4.04 14.61
CA HIS A 15 -20.57 3.53 15.23
C HIS A 15 -19.59 4.59 15.74
N ARG A 16 -19.95 5.88 15.73
CA ARG A 16 -19.04 6.95 16.20
C ARG A 16 -18.62 6.75 17.67
N ASP A 17 -19.57 6.37 18.52
CA ASP A 17 -19.33 6.20 19.96
C ASP A 17 -18.43 5.00 20.27
N THR A 18 -18.42 3.97 19.42
CA THR A 18 -17.57 2.78 19.56
C THR A 18 -16.19 2.93 18.91
N ALA A 19 -16.04 3.87 17.97
CA ALA A 19 -14.77 4.15 17.33
C ALA A 19 -13.95 5.23 18.06
N ALA A 20 -14.59 6.06 18.88
CA ALA A 20 -13.91 7.15 19.58
C ALA A 20 -12.91 6.63 20.61
N GLY A 21 -11.63 7.01 20.46
CA GLY A 21 -10.54 6.59 21.35
C GLY A 21 -9.83 5.31 20.92
N GLU A 22 -10.20 4.75 19.77
CA GLU A 22 -9.58 3.54 19.21
C GLU A 22 -8.57 3.88 18.11
N ASP A 23 -7.48 3.10 18.03
CA ASP A 23 -6.57 3.11 16.88
C ASP A 23 -6.93 2.02 15.85
N PHE A 24 -6.71 2.30 14.57
CA PHE A 24 -7.08 1.42 13.46
C PHE A 24 -5.96 1.29 12.44
N ASN A 25 -5.78 0.09 11.89
CA ASN A 25 -4.96 -0.12 10.69
C ASN A 25 -5.81 0.13 9.45
N ILE A 26 -5.43 1.11 8.64
CA ILE A 26 -6.08 1.43 7.36
C ILE A 26 -5.11 1.05 6.25
N VAL A 27 -5.11 -0.24 5.91
CA VAL A 27 -4.27 -0.84 4.87
C VAL A 27 -5.13 -1.63 3.89
N ALA A 28 -4.53 -2.18 2.84
CA ALA A 28 -5.19 -3.11 1.92
C ALA A 28 -5.62 -4.40 2.67
N PRO A 29 -6.63 -5.13 2.17
CA PRO A 29 -7.13 -6.33 2.86
C PRO A 29 -6.17 -7.53 2.74
N THR A 30 -5.23 -7.48 1.80
CA THR A 30 -4.18 -8.49 1.60
C THR A 30 -2.79 -7.85 1.65
N ALA A 31 -1.75 -8.69 1.76
CA ALA A 31 -0.35 -8.27 1.76
C ALA A 31 0.44 -9.01 0.68
N LEU A 32 1.41 -8.32 0.10
CA LEU A 32 2.33 -8.90 -0.89
C LEU A 32 3.68 -9.21 -0.22
N ASN A 33 4.29 -10.32 -0.64
CA ASN A 33 5.72 -10.51 -0.40
C ASN A 33 6.52 -10.01 -1.61
N VAL A 34 7.79 -9.63 -1.39
CA VAL A 34 8.62 -9.02 -2.44
C VAL A 34 8.85 -9.93 -3.63
N ARG A 35 8.92 -11.25 -3.43
CA ARG A 35 9.08 -12.22 -4.53
C ARG A 35 7.85 -12.20 -5.45
N GLY A 36 6.65 -12.34 -4.88
CA GLY A 36 5.40 -12.28 -5.63
C GLY A 36 5.21 -10.92 -6.29
N PHE A 37 5.54 -9.84 -5.58
CA PHE A 37 5.46 -8.50 -6.13
C PHE A 37 6.39 -8.29 -7.33
N ALA A 38 7.61 -8.80 -7.30
CA ALA A 38 8.53 -8.73 -8.44
C ALA A 38 7.98 -9.43 -9.70
N HIS A 39 7.32 -10.59 -9.54
CA HIS A 39 6.67 -11.27 -10.65
C HIS A 39 5.46 -10.48 -11.18
N ILE A 40 4.61 -9.95 -10.29
CA ILE A 40 3.45 -9.13 -10.68
C ILE A 40 3.93 -7.88 -11.44
N ALA A 41 4.92 -7.16 -10.90
CA ALA A 41 5.44 -5.95 -11.49
C ALA A 41 6.09 -6.20 -12.86
N ALA A 42 6.85 -7.29 -13.02
CA ALA A 42 7.41 -7.66 -14.32
C ALA A 42 6.31 -7.97 -15.35
N ALA A 43 5.23 -8.65 -14.94
CA ALA A 43 4.12 -8.98 -15.82
C ALA A 43 3.39 -7.72 -16.34
N TRP A 44 3.39 -6.62 -15.59
CA TRP A 44 2.85 -5.34 -16.07
C TRP A 44 3.55 -4.79 -17.31
N PHE A 45 4.79 -5.22 -17.57
CA PHE A 45 5.59 -4.87 -18.74
C PHE A 45 5.74 -6.05 -19.73
N GLY A 46 4.91 -7.08 -19.58
CA GLY A 46 4.95 -8.27 -20.43
C GLY A 46 6.21 -9.12 -20.23
N GLN A 47 6.90 -8.96 -19.11
CA GLN A 47 8.12 -9.69 -18.76
C GLN A 47 7.84 -10.78 -17.74
N THR A 48 8.63 -11.86 -17.80
CA THR A 48 8.67 -12.88 -16.75
C THR A 48 9.90 -12.64 -15.88
N ALA A 49 9.70 -12.36 -14.59
CA ALA A 49 10.82 -12.20 -13.67
C ALA A 49 11.54 -13.54 -13.42
N THR A 50 12.86 -13.57 -13.61
CA THR A 50 13.74 -14.65 -13.15
C THR A 50 14.53 -14.09 -11.97
N LEU A 51 14.35 -14.68 -10.79
CA LEU A 51 14.85 -14.11 -9.53
C LEU A 51 16.01 -14.91 -8.97
N GLU A 52 17.09 -14.21 -8.64
CA GLU A 52 18.23 -14.73 -7.88
C GLU A 52 18.25 -14.07 -6.48
N PRO A 53 18.25 -14.85 -5.39
CA PRO A 53 18.44 -14.28 -4.05
C PRO A 53 19.88 -13.82 -3.87
N VAL A 54 20.07 -12.56 -3.47
CA VAL A 54 21.38 -11.95 -3.21
C VAL A 54 21.50 -11.44 -1.78
N THR A 55 22.72 -11.19 -1.31
CA THR A 55 22.93 -10.49 -0.03
C THR A 55 22.57 -9.01 -0.16
N TRP A 56 22.37 -8.34 0.98
CA TRP A 56 22.10 -6.91 0.97
C TRP A 56 23.27 -6.09 0.39
N ASP A 57 24.51 -6.47 0.70
CA ASP A 57 25.70 -5.80 0.17
C ASP A 57 25.80 -5.93 -1.36
N GLN A 58 25.41 -7.08 -1.92
CA GLN A 58 25.33 -7.29 -3.36
C GLN A 58 24.23 -6.41 -3.98
N PHE A 59 23.02 -6.39 -3.39
CA PHE A 59 21.93 -5.56 -3.90
C PHE A 59 22.28 -4.07 -3.93
N ARG A 60 22.98 -3.55 -2.91
CA ARG A 60 23.42 -2.13 -2.90
C ARG A 60 24.35 -1.78 -4.07
N GLN A 61 25.06 -2.75 -4.62
CA GLN A 61 25.99 -2.54 -5.74
C GLN A 61 25.28 -2.53 -7.10
N THR A 62 24.03 -3.00 -7.18
CA THR A 62 23.28 -3.11 -8.45
C THR A 62 22.27 -1.97 -8.68
N THR A 63 22.12 -1.06 -7.74
CA THR A 63 21.18 0.07 -7.82
C THR A 63 21.77 1.35 -7.23
N SER A 64 21.05 2.46 -7.33
CA SER A 64 21.50 3.72 -6.72
C SER A 64 21.47 3.63 -5.17
N PRO A 65 22.33 4.38 -4.46
CA PRO A 65 22.31 4.41 -2.99
C PRO A 65 20.92 4.77 -2.42
N GLN A 66 20.22 5.70 -3.06
CA GLN A 66 18.87 6.11 -2.67
C GLN A 66 17.86 4.95 -2.77
N HIS A 67 17.83 4.24 -3.91
CA HIS A 67 16.91 3.11 -4.09
C HIS A 67 17.26 1.94 -3.17
N ALA A 68 18.54 1.73 -2.90
CA ALA A 68 18.98 0.75 -1.94
C ALA A 68 18.47 1.08 -0.53
N GLU A 69 18.71 2.29 -0.03
CA GLU A 69 18.28 2.69 1.30
C GLU A 69 16.75 2.62 1.46
N GLN A 70 16.00 3.13 0.49
CA GLN A 70 14.54 3.05 0.49
C GLN A 70 14.05 1.58 0.50
N SER A 71 14.65 0.72 -0.33
CA SER A 71 14.29 -0.71 -0.36
C SER A 71 14.58 -1.39 0.98
N TRP A 72 15.69 -1.04 1.65
CA TRP A 72 16.02 -1.56 2.98
C TRP A 72 15.00 -1.14 4.02
N ASP A 73 14.68 0.16 4.08
CA ASP A 73 13.74 0.69 5.06
C ASP A 73 12.36 0.05 4.93
N HIS A 74 11.91 -0.17 3.69
CA HIS A 74 10.65 -0.88 3.42
C HIS A 74 10.71 -2.35 3.83
N LEU A 75 11.78 -3.07 3.48
CA LEU A 75 11.93 -4.49 3.78
C LEU A 75 12.08 -4.75 5.28
N HIS A 76 12.94 -3.98 5.95
CA HIS A 76 13.26 -4.18 7.37
C HIS A 76 12.07 -3.86 8.28
N ARG A 77 11.21 -2.90 7.87
CA ARG A 77 10.04 -2.47 8.64
C ARG A 77 8.72 -3.08 8.16
N SER A 78 8.77 -4.05 7.24
CA SER A 78 7.60 -4.56 6.50
C SER A 78 6.50 -5.10 7.43
N HIS A 79 5.53 -4.26 7.77
CA HIS A 79 4.41 -4.62 8.63
C HIS A 79 3.33 -5.39 7.86
N CYS A 80 2.85 -6.49 8.44
CA CYS A 80 1.63 -7.17 8.01
C CYS A 80 0.56 -6.95 9.08
N LEU A 81 -0.48 -6.20 8.74
CA LEU A 81 -1.45 -5.67 9.70
C LEU A 81 -2.85 -6.19 9.37
N THR A 82 -3.62 -6.52 10.40
CA THR A 82 -5.05 -6.87 10.25
C THR A 82 -5.93 -5.63 10.19
N ILE A 83 -6.94 -5.66 9.32
CA ILE A 83 -7.98 -4.63 9.21
C ILE A 83 -9.27 -5.01 9.94
N GLU A 84 -9.34 -6.14 10.63
CA GLU A 84 -10.59 -6.68 11.19
C GLU A 84 -11.29 -5.72 12.18
N LYS A 85 -10.51 -4.99 12.97
CA LYS A 85 -11.04 -3.95 13.87
C LYS A 85 -11.71 -2.81 13.09
N ALA A 86 -11.06 -2.35 12.01
CA ALA A 86 -11.61 -1.31 11.15
C ALA A 86 -12.85 -1.80 10.38
N ARG A 87 -12.86 -3.06 9.91
CA ARG A 87 -14.03 -3.68 9.30
C ARG A 87 -15.21 -3.74 10.27
N THR A 88 -14.96 -4.11 11.51
CA THR A 88 -16.00 -4.29 12.53
C THR A 88 -16.58 -2.96 13.00
N LEU A 89 -15.73 -2.01 13.39
CA LEU A 89 -16.16 -0.77 14.03
C LEU A 89 -16.40 0.39 13.06
N LEU A 90 -15.70 0.41 11.92
CA LEU A 90 -15.84 1.48 10.92
C LEU A 90 -16.57 1.02 9.66
N ARG A 91 -16.87 -0.27 9.52
CA ARG A 91 -17.33 -0.87 8.26
C ARG A 91 -16.35 -0.60 7.10
N TYR A 92 -15.07 -0.46 7.44
CA TYR A 92 -14.01 -0.21 6.46
C TYR A 92 -13.97 -1.35 5.45
N THR A 93 -14.22 -1.02 4.20
CA THR A 93 -14.28 -1.94 3.06
C THR A 93 -13.43 -1.35 1.94
N PRO A 94 -12.10 -1.56 1.98
CA PRO A 94 -11.20 -1.00 0.97
C PRO A 94 -11.59 -1.49 -0.42
N ARG A 95 -11.68 -0.56 -1.37
CA ARG A 95 -11.93 -0.87 -2.78
C ARG A 95 -10.74 -1.56 -3.44
N TYR A 96 -9.53 -1.22 -3.00
CA TYR A 96 -8.29 -1.59 -3.66
C TYR A 96 -7.58 -2.76 -2.97
N GLU A 97 -7.14 -3.71 -3.79
CA GLU A 97 -6.07 -4.65 -3.48
C GLU A 97 -4.70 -3.99 -3.74
N PRO A 98 -3.62 -4.40 -3.05
CA PRO A 98 -2.34 -3.70 -3.08
C PRO A 98 -1.75 -3.64 -4.50
N GLU A 99 -1.84 -4.71 -5.29
CA GLU A 99 -1.31 -4.75 -6.65
C GLU A 99 -1.98 -3.76 -7.59
N ILE A 100 -3.30 -3.54 -7.45
CA ILE A 100 -4.05 -2.60 -8.28
C ILE A 100 -3.69 -1.16 -7.91
N ALA A 101 -3.59 -0.86 -6.60
CA ALA A 101 -3.21 0.46 -6.13
C ALA A 101 -1.79 0.85 -6.62
N VAL A 102 -0.84 -0.09 -6.56
CA VAL A 102 0.52 0.16 -7.05
C VAL A 102 0.55 0.29 -8.58
N LEU A 103 -0.18 -0.55 -9.33
CA LEU A 103 -0.25 -0.44 -10.78
C LEU A 103 -0.81 0.93 -11.23
N GLU A 104 -1.90 1.40 -10.61
CA GLU A 104 -2.46 2.71 -10.90
C GLU A 104 -1.45 3.83 -10.61
N SER A 105 -0.66 3.70 -9.53
CA SER A 105 0.37 4.66 -9.17
C SER A 105 1.53 4.68 -10.18
N VAL A 106 2.02 3.50 -10.60
CA VAL A 106 3.05 3.36 -11.64
C VAL A 106 2.57 3.94 -12.96
N ARG A 107 1.33 3.62 -13.37
CA ARG A 107 0.72 4.18 -14.58
C ARG A 107 0.69 5.70 -14.53
N TRP A 108 0.22 6.26 -13.41
CA TRP A 108 0.17 7.71 -13.23
C TRP A 108 1.56 8.35 -13.37
N LEU A 109 2.58 7.78 -12.71
CA LEU A 109 3.95 8.29 -12.80
C LEU A 109 4.51 8.27 -14.23
N ILE A 110 4.26 7.19 -14.98
CA ILE A 110 4.68 7.08 -16.40
C ILE A 110 3.95 8.12 -17.25
N GLU A 111 2.62 8.23 -17.11
CA GLU A 111 1.79 9.17 -17.88
C GLU A 111 2.18 10.64 -17.64
N HIS A 112 2.73 10.95 -16.48
CA HIS A 112 3.16 12.31 -16.11
C HIS A 112 4.67 12.53 -16.31
N GLY A 113 5.41 11.54 -16.82
CA GLY A 113 6.85 11.66 -17.06
C GLY A 113 7.70 11.69 -15.79
N GLU A 114 7.16 11.22 -14.66
CA GLU A 114 7.84 11.14 -13.36
C GLU A 114 8.57 9.79 -13.19
N LEU A 115 8.32 8.81 -14.08
CA LEU A 115 9.00 7.52 -14.09
C LEU A 115 9.39 7.12 -15.52
N ASP A 116 10.70 7.07 -15.77
CA ASP A 116 11.25 6.53 -17.00
C ASP A 116 11.21 4.99 -17.00
N VAL A 117 10.67 4.42 -18.07
CA VAL A 117 10.56 2.96 -18.25
C VAL A 117 11.24 2.50 -19.53
N ALA A 118 11.89 1.34 -19.46
CA ALA A 118 12.61 0.77 -20.60
C ALA A 118 11.68 0.17 -21.67
N GLY A 119 10.42 -0.11 -21.32
CA GLY A 119 9.43 -0.70 -22.20
C GLY A 119 8.01 -0.25 -21.81
N PRO A 120 7.02 -0.46 -22.69
CA PRO A 120 5.66 -0.02 -22.45
C PRO A 120 4.99 -0.81 -21.32
N LEU A 121 4.13 -0.13 -20.57
CA LEU A 121 3.18 -0.77 -19.67
C LEU A 121 2.10 -1.48 -20.52
N VAL A 122 1.90 -2.77 -20.31
CA VAL A 122 0.92 -3.60 -21.06
C VAL A 122 -0.30 -4.02 -20.24
N ALA A 123 -0.24 -3.84 -18.92
CA ALA A 123 -1.37 -4.03 -18.00
C ALA A 123 -2.31 -2.83 -18.00
#